data_AF-A0A0F7GF25-F1
#
_entry.id   AF-A0A0F7GF25-F1
#
_cell.length_a   1.000
_cell.length_b   1.000
_cell.length_c   1.000
_cell.angle_alpha   90.00
_cell.angle_beta   90.00
_cell.angle_gamma   90.00
#
_symmetry.space_group_name_H-M   'P 1'
#
loop_
_entity.id
_entity.type
_entity.pdbx_description
1 polymer ?
#
loop_
_entity_poly.entity_id
_entity_poly.type
_entity_poly.pdbx_seq_one_letter_code
_entity_poly.pdbx_strand_id
1 'polypeptide(L)'
;MKRLVGTLILIIMSVAASPIAVSAQVSEEDANRALAVALGNAEVAELLAGRPYIIADVKPYVYSGPQFSNSTVPPPPPVPTGEIEITLVFTERFQFRGHEVAQLMVFVDSSITKVVGYYLIDSGIDKLPIMGRVVLTEIQEQRGLGLALADPLVAAFLDGKPYNIARMDGMLPLSGGEDTGRPGVFITFTFNKEYKFKGDIYNPSYRTEKTYYLDGTVKGLEVMVNLETGEIVHMYPNVTSIPIPLSQWLMYGGFIAAGLLAGAGAYYGLKRAGYREPVD
;
A
#
# COMPACT_ATOMS: atom_id res chain seq x y z
N MET A 1 2.81 57.68 -16.90
CA MET A 1 2.70 56.21 -16.73
C MET A 1 3.74 55.76 -15.71
N LYS A 2 3.34 55.45 -14.48
CA LYS A 2 4.23 54.92 -13.42
C LYS A 2 4.19 53.39 -13.50
N ARG A 3 5.31 52.74 -13.83
CA ARG A 3 5.43 51.27 -13.74
C ARG A 3 5.81 50.91 -12.30
N LEU A 4 4.93 50.21 -11.60
CA LEU A 4 5.26 49.50 -10.38
C LEU A 4 6.19 48.34 -10.73
N VAL A 5 7.41 48.36 -10.21
CA VAL A 5 8.28 47.19 -10.13
C VAL A 5 7.93 46.50 -8.82
N GLY A 6 7.21 45.39 -8.89
CA GLY A 6 6.91 44.55 -7.73
C GLY A 6 8.14 43.71 -7.37
N THR A 7 8.81 44.07 -6.28
CA THR A 7 9.89 43.29 -5.68
C THR A 7 9.31 41.98 -5.14
N LEU A 8 9.70 40.86 -5.73
CA LEU A 8 9.45 39.52 -5.19
C LEU A 8 10.36 39.34 -3.96
N ILE A 9 9.76 39.37 -2.76
CA ILE A 9 10.48 39.09 -1.51
C ILE A 9 10.49 37.58 -1.30
N LEU A 10 11.64 36.96 -1.59
CA LEU A 10 11.92 35.58 -1.21
C LEU A 10 12.18 35.55 0.31
N ILE A 11 11.17 35.18 1.10
CA ILE A 11 11.34 34.97 2.54
C ILE A 11 11.98 33.60 2.72
N ILE A 12 13.31 33.56 2.82
CA ILE A 12 14.03 32.39 3.33
C ILE A 12 13.87 32.44 4.86
N MET A 13 12.89 31.70 5.40
CA MET A 13 12.81 31.51 6.84
C MET A 13 13.98 30.62 7.27
N SER A 14 14.91 31.22 8.02
CA SER A 14 16.03 30.54 8.66
C SER A 14 15.50 29.51 9.66
N VAL A 15 15.42 28.25 9.25
CA VAL A 15 15.24 27.13 10.17
C VAL A 15 16.54 26.97 10.96
N ALA A 16 16.48 27.02 12.29
CA ALA A 16 17.64 26.76 13.13
C ALA A 16 18.21 25.38 12.79
N ALA A 17 19.50 25.34 12.39
CA ALA A 17 20.18 24.12 11.97
C ALA A 17 20.27 23.15 13.15
N SER A 18 19.31 22.23 13.23
CA SER A 18 19.47 21.00 13.99
C SER A 18 20.50 20.14 13.27
N PRO A 19 21.35 19.39 13.99
CA PRO A 19 22.30 18.48 13.33
C PRO A 19 21.50 17.48 12.50
N ILE A 20 21.66 17.56 11.17
CA ILE A 20 21.06 16.63 10.23
C ILE A 20 21.72 15.28 10.49
N ALA A 21 20.93 14.25 10.80
CA ALA A 21 21.43 12.89 10.76
C ALA A 21 21.64 12.52 9.28
N VAL A 22 22.88 12.68 8.79
CA VAL A 22 23.26 12.24 7.45
C VAL A 22 23.82 10.83 7.59
N SER A 23 23.26 9.88 6.85
CA SER A 23 23.82 8.53 6.79
C SER A 23 25.26 8.60 6.28
N ALA A 24 26.16 7.79 6.85
CA ALA A 24 27.57 7.71 6.45
C ALA A 24 27.81 7.38 4.96
N GLN A 25 26.74 7.01 4.23
CA GLN A 25 26.74 6.66 2.82
C GLN A 25 26.35 7.81 1.87
N VAL A 26 25.93 8.97 2.39
CA VAL A 26 25.68 10.20 1.59
C VAL A 26 26.68 11.25 2.01
N SER A 27 27.38 11.86 1.05
CA SER A 27 28.29 12.96 1.35
C SER A 27 27.50 14.19 1.83
N GLU A 28 28.10 15.04 2.66
CA GLU A 28 27.44 16.27 3.11
C GLU A 28 27.08 17.20 1.93
N GLU A 29 27.91 17.22 0.88
CA GLU A 29 27.65 17.95 -0.35
C GLU A 29 26.41 17.42 -1.08
N ASP A 30 26.32 16.10 -1.25
CA ASP A 30 25.17 15.46 -1.91
C ASP A 30 23.89 15.61 -1.08
N ALA A 31 23.98 15.50 0.25
CA ALA A 31 22.85 15.72 1.15
C ALA A 31 22.31 17.15 1.01
N ASN A 32 23.19 18.16 1.01
CA ASN A 32 22.81 19.56 0.83
C ASN A 32 22.23 19.84 -0.56
N ARG A 33 22.79 19.23 -1.62
CA ARG A 33 22.23 19.33 -2.98
C ARG A 33 20.84 18.68 -3.07
N ALA A 34 20.66 17.51 -2.47
CA ALA A 34 19.37 16.81 -2.48
C ALA A 34 18.31 17.60 -1.72
N LEU A 35 18.68 18.19 -0.57
CA LEU A 35 17.82 19.11 0.17
C LEU A 35 17.43 20.34 -0.68
N ALA A 36 18.37 20.95 -1.39
CA ALA A 36 18.07 22.09 -2.26
C ALA A 36 17.10 21.71 -3.38
N VAL A 37 17.26 20.54 -4.00
CA VAL A 37 16.34 20.02 -5.02
C VAL A 37 14.95 19.74 -4.43
N ALA A 38 14.90 19.09 -3.26
CA ALA A 38 13.65 18.75 -2.58
C ALA A 38 12.86 20.00 -2.17
N LEU A 39 13.52 20.96 -1.50
CA LEU A 39 12.89 22.17 -1.02
C LEU A 39 12.58 23.17 -2.14
N GLY A 40 13.28 23.08 -3.28
CA GLY A 40 13.01 23.86 -4.48
C GLY A 40 11.86 23.32 -5.34
N ASN A 41 11.36 22.10 -5.07
CA ASN A 41 10.22 21.54 -5.78
C ASN A 41 8.93 22.26 -5.34
N ALA A 42 8.12 22.72 -6.31
CA ALA A 42 6.93 23.53 -6.05
C ALA A 42 5.88 22.80 -5.20
N GLU A 43 5.65 21.51 -5.45
CA GLU A 43 4.66 20.70 -4.74
C GLU A 43 5.11 20.44 -3.30
N VAL A 44 6.40 20.12 -3.10
CA VAL A 44 6.98 19.99 -1.76
C VAL A 44 6.93 21.33 -1.01
N ALA A 45 7.27 22.44 -1.66
CA ALA A 45 7.22 23.77 -1.05
C ALA A 45 5.80 24.15 -0.60
N GLU A 46 4.77 23.80 -1.38
CA GLU A 46 3.38 24.00 -1.00
C GLU A 46 2.98 23.18 0.24
N LEU A 47 3.42 21.92 0.32
CA LEU A 47 3.20 21.06 1.49
C LEU A 47 3.92 21.59 2.74
N LEU A 48 5.04 22.28 2.59
CA LEU A 48 5.79 22.87 3.71
C LEU A 48 5.34 24.29 4.07
N ALA A 49 4.56 24.96 3.22
CA ALA A 49 4.20 26.36 3.38
C ALA A 49 3.52 26.65 4.73
N GLY A 50 4.15 27.51 5.55
CA GLY A 50 3.64 27.89 6.86
C GLY A 50 3.70 26.79 7.92
N ARG A 51 4.38 25.67 7.65
CA ARG A 51 4.47 24.53 8.55
C ARG A 51 5.91 24.39 9.04
N PRO A 52 6.18 24.56 10.34
CA PRO A 52 7.51 24.35 10.88
C PRO A 52 7.88 22.86 10.84
N TYR A 53 9.12 22.56 10.41
CA TYR A 53 9.65 21.20 10.30
C TYR A 53 11.13 21.15 10.64
N ILE A 54 11.61 19.95 10.95
CA ILE A 54 13.02 19.62 11.05
C ILE A 54 13.39 18.57 10.01
N ILE A 55 14.63 18.59 9.55
CA ILE A 55 15.19 17.52 8.71
C ILE A 55 15.64 16.42 9.67
N ALA A 56 14.93 15.29 9.66
CA ALA A 56 15.22 14.17 10.54
C ALA A 56 16.31 13.26 10.00
N ASP A 57 16.31 13.01 8.68
CA ASP A 57 17.24 12.08 8.04
C ASP A 57 17.47 12.45 6.57
N VAL A 58 18.69 12.21 6.10
CA VAL A 58 19.05 12.22 4.67
C VAL A 58 19.94 11.00 4.43
N LYS A 59 19.42 10.03 3.69
CA LYS A 59 20.08 8.74 3.49
C LYS A 59 19.84 8.18 2.09
N PRO A 60 20.67 7.24 1.62
CA PRO A 60 20.36 6.54 0.38
C PRO A 60 19.07 5.76 0.59
N TYR A 61 18.17 5.82 -0.38
CA TYR A 61 17.00 4.98 -0.32
C TYR A 61 17.36 3.56 -0.73
N VAL A 62 17.09 2.61 0.17
CA VAL A 62 17.42 1.22 -0.05
C VAL A 62 16.18 0.37 0.13
N TYR A 63 15.88 -0.42 -0.89
CA TYR A 63 14.77 -1.34 -0.85
C TYR A 63 15.25 -2.67 -0.26
N SER A 64 14.64 -3.08 0.86
CA SER A 64 15.03 -4.28 1.61
C SER A 64 14.19 -5.52 1.30
N GLY A 65 13.34 -5.46 0.27
CA GLY A 65 12.54 -6.60 -0.18
C GLY A 65 11.44 -7.03 0.80
N PRO A 66 10.66 -8.06 0.42
CA PRO A 66 9.73 -8.72 1.33
C PRO A 66 10.47 -9.39 2.49
N GLN A 67 10.31 -8.86 3.70
CA GLN A 67 10.74 -9.53 4.92
C GLN A 67 9.64 -10.53 5.32
N PHE A 68 9.66 -11.74 4.76
CA PHE A 68 8.78 -12.80 5.24
C PHE A 68 9.25 -13.25 6.62
N SER A 69 8.52 -12.85 7.68
CA SER A 69 8.89 -13.05 9.09
C SER A 69 9.10 -14.50 9.52
N ASN A 70 8.79 -15.48 8.66
CA ASN A 70 8.89 -16.91 8.95
C ASN A 70 9.89 -17.66 8.04
N SER A 71 10.68 -16.95 7.23
CA SER A 71 11.69 -17.59 6.39
C SER A 71 12.98 -17.83 7.17
N THR A 72 13.51 -19.06 7.13
CA THR A 72 14.85 -19.40 7.61
C THR A 72 15.95 -18.93 6.65
N VAL A 73 15.57 -18.36 5.50
CA VAL A 73 16.49 -17.76 4.54
C VAL A 73 16.82 -16.34 5.02
N PRO A 74 18.11 -15.98 5.17
CA PRO A 74 18.48 -14.62 5.50
C PRO A 74 17.89 -13.65 4.47
N PRO A 75 17.42 -12.47 4.89
CA PRO A 75 16.84 -11.51 3.96
C PRO A 75 17.87 -11.17 2.88
N PRO A 76 17.44 -10.98 1.62
CA PRO A 76 18.34 -10.54 0.57
C PRO A 76 19.02 -9.22 0.98
N PRO A 77 20.27 -8.99 0.55
CA PRO A 77 20.93 -7.72 0.80
C PRO A 77 20.07 -6.59 0.23
N PRO A 78 19.96 -5.46 0.94
CA PRO A 78 19.21 -4.30 0.46
C PRO A 78 19.73 -3.84 -0.91
N VAL A 79 18.82 -3.58 -1.86
CA VAL A 79 19.17 -3.13 -3.21
C VAL A 79 19.14 -1.59 -3.24
N PRO A 80 20.26 -0.93 -3.60
CA PRO A 80 20.26 0.51 -3.80
C PRO A 80 19.29 0.88 -4.93
N THR A 81 18.36 1.78 -4.65
CA THR A 81 17.41 2.27 -5.68
C THR A 81 18.03 3.34 -6.58
N GLY A 82 19.20 3.87 -6.19
CA GLY A 82 19.78 5.03 -6.86
C GLY A 82 19.01 6.31 -6.54
N GLU A 83 18.57 6.47 -5.30
CA GLU A 83 17.83 7.63 -4.82
C GLU A 83 18.31 8.04 -3.42
N ILE A 84 17.97 9.27 -3.05
CA ILE A 84 18.17 9.82 -1.71
C ILE A 84 16.80 10.08 -1.10
N GLU A 85 16.55 9.46 0.06
CA GLU A 85 15.39 9.72 0.90
C GLU A 85 15.72 10.86 1.86
N ILE A 86 14.85 11.86 1.89
CA ILE A 86 14.85 12.97 2.82
C ILE A 86 13.60 12.85 3.68
N THR A 87 13.77 12.72 4.99
CA THR A 87 12.65 12.69 5.94
C THR A 87 12.55 14.02 6.66
N LEU A 88 11.42 14.69 6.49
CA LEU A 88 11.04 15.91 7.20
C LEU A 88 10.01 15.55 8.27
N VAL A 89 10.22 16.01 9.49
CA VAL A 89 9.27 15.82 10.59
C VAL A 89 8.69 17.17 10.96
N PHE A 90 7.37 17.30 10.92
CA PHE A 90 6.69 18.53 11.32
C PHE A 90 6.78 18.69 12.83
N THR A 91 7.13 19.89 13.30
CA THR A 91 7.23 20.14 14.75
C THR A 91 5.86 20.16 15.42
N GLU A 92 4.83 20.48 14.64
CA GLU A 92 3.43 20.39 15.03
C GLU A 92 2.69 19.53 14.01
N ARG A 93 1.94 18.54 14.50
CA ARG A 93 1.08 17.73 13.63
C ARG A 93 -0.04 18.60 13.07
N PHE A 94 -0.46 18.32 11.85
CA PHE A 94 -1.55 19.08 11.22
C PHE A 94 -2.55 18.16 10.53
N GLN A 95 -3.78 18.65 10.37
CA GLN A 95 -4.82 17.93 9.65
C GLN A 95 -4.66 18.17 8.14
N PHE A 96 -4.52 17.09 7.38
CA PHE A 96 -4.55 17.10 5.93
C PHE A 96 -5.57 16.08 5.45
N ARG A 97 -6.65 16.57 4.82
CA ARG A 97 -7.73 15.73 4.26
C ARG A 97 -8.29 14.68 5.25
N GLY A 98 -8.41 15.05 6.53
CA GLY A 98 -8.93 14.18 7.58
C GLY A 98 -7.88 13.25 8.23
N HIS A 99 -6.61 13.39 7.86
CA HIS A 99 -5.50 12.66 8.47
C HIS A 99 -4.63 13.60 9.29
N GLU A 100 -4.19 13.15 10.46
CA GLU A 100 -3.18 13.85 11.23
C GLU A 100 -1.79 13.50 10.68
N VAL A 101 -1.16 14.45 9.99
CA VAL A 101 0.15 14.29 9.36
C VAL A 101 1.25 14.64 10.36
N ALA A 102 2.28 13.78 10.41
CA ALA A 102 3.45 13.99 11.25
C ALA A 102 4.76 14.15 10.45
N GLN A 103 4.82 13.60 9.23
CA GLN A 103 6.07 13.58 8.46
C GLN A 103 5.81 13.75 6.97
N LEU A 104 6.86 14.19 6.26
CA LEU A 104 6.93 14.23 4.81
C LEU A 104 8.22 13.52 4.37
N MET A 105 8.08 12.46 3.59
CA MET A 105 9.19 11.81 2.92
C MET A 105 9.33 12.38 1.52
N VAL A 106 10.55 12.71 1.09
CA VAL A 106 10.86 13.20 -0.26
C VAL A 106 11.97 12.35 -0.84
N PHE A 107 11.82 11.94 -2.10
CA PHE A 107 12.75 11.11 -2.82
C PHE A 107 13.35 11.93 -3.96
N VAL A 108 14.68 11.99 -3.99
CA VAL A 108 15.47 12.68 -5.03
C VAL A 108 16.26 11.63 -5.80
N ASP A 109 16.33 11.78 -7.12
CA ASP A 109 17.10 10.84 -7.95
C ASP A 109 18.60 10.89 -7.64
N SER A 110 19.34 9.81 -7.95
CA SER A 110 20.79 9.71 -7.70
C SER A 110 21.63 10.75 -8.42
N SER A 111 21.11 11.33 -9.52
CA SER A 111 21.79 12.44 -10.19
C SER A 111 21.63 13.77 -9.44
N ILE A 112 20.72 13.80 -8.46
CA ILE A 112 20.37 14.95 -7.63
C ILE A 112 19.96 16.13 -8.51
N THR A 113 19.03 15.86 -9.42
CA THR A 113 18.49 16.85 -10.37
C THR A 113 17.00 17.07 -10.20
N LYS A 114 16.26 16.08 -9.69
CA LYS A 114 14.81 16.18 -9.54
C LYS A 114 14.25 15.37 -8.38
N VAL A 115 13.13 15.86 -7.85
CA VAL A 115 12.25 15.06 -6.99
C VAL A 115 11.56 14.01 -7.86
N VAL A 116 11.62 12.76 -7.41
CA VAL A 116 11.00 11.59 -8.07
C VAL A 116 9.79 11.06 -7.31
N GLY A 117 9.60 11.49 -6.06
CA GLY A 117 8.41 11.18 -5.27
C GLY A 117 8.39 11.97 -3.95
N TYR A 118 7.20 12.15 -3.38
CA TYR A 118 7.04 12.73 -2.05
C TYR A 118 5.74 12.22 -1.42
N TYR A 119 5.72 12.03 -0.10
CA TYR A 119 4.62 11.36 0.58
C TYR A 119 4.42 11.92 1.99
N LEU A 120 3.21 12.40 2.27
CA LEU A 120 2.81 12.73 3.63
C LEU A 120 2.55 11.44 4.37
N ILE A 121 3.11 11.33 5.58
CA ILE A 121 2.94 10.17 6.44
C ILE A 121 2.09 10.60 7.64
N ASP A 122 0.96 9.92 7.82
CA ASP A 122 0.13 10.12 9.00
C ASP A 122 0.87 9.68 10.27
N SER A 123 0.49 10.24 11.42
CA SER A 123 1.11 9.91 12.71
C SER A 123 0.95 8.45 13.12
N GLY A 124 0.12 7.68 12.43
CA GLY A 124 -0.28 6.33 12.79
C GLY A 124 -0.98 6.29 14.14
N ILE A 125 -1.71 5.21 14.42
CA ILE A 125 -2.24 4.94 15.75
C ILE A 125 -1.04 4.77 16.70
N ASP A 126 -1.07 5.39 17.88
CA ASP A 126 -0.05 5.42 18.96
C ASP A 126 0.52 4.05 19.41
N LYS A 127 0.20 2.94 18.75
CA LYS A 127 0.55 1.57 19.13
C LYS A 127 1.43 0.83 18.12
N LEU A 128 1.72 1.37 16.93
CA LEU A 128 2.64 0.75 15.96
C LEU A 128 3.48 1.82 15.22
N PRO A 129 4.64 2.24 15.77
CA PRO A 129 5.46 3.35 15.25
C PRO A 129 6.16 3.07 13.90
N ILE A 130 5.81 1.99 13.18
CA ILE A 130 6.58 1.48 12.03
C ILE A 130 5.78 1.53 10.72
N MET A 131 4.46 1.78 10.74
CA MET A 131 3.63 1.76 9.53
C MET A 131 2.63 2.93 9.53
N GLY A 132 3.12 4.17 9.48
CA GLY A 132 2.25 5.32 9.20
C GLY A 132 1.56 5.16 7.84
N ARG A 133 0.34 5.70 7.68
CA ARG A 133 -0.34 5.62 6.37
C ARG A 133 0.16 6.73 5.48
N VAL A 134 0.33 6.41 4.20
CA VAL A 134 0.60 7.45 3.19
C VAL A 134 -0.69 8.20 2.93
N VAL A 135 -0.66 9.51 3.17
CA VAL A 135 -1.78 10.40 2.90
C VAL A 135 -1.61 10.96 1.50
N LEU A 136 -2.53 10.61 0.60
CA LEU A 136 -2.45 10.98 -0.80
C LEU A 136 -2.86 12.44 -1.02
N THR A 137 -2.07 13.15 -1.82
CA THR A 137 -2.51 14.41 -2.42
C THR A 137 -3.53 14.15 -3.53
N GLU A 138 -4.29 15.18 -3.92
CA GLU A 138 -5.25 15.05 -5.02
C GLU A 138 -4.56 14.65 -6.34
N ILE A 139 -3.38 15.18 -6.61
CA ILE A 139 -2.56 14.83 -7.79
C ILE A 139 -2.21 13.35 -7.77
N GLN A 140 -1.83 12.80 -6.61
CA GLN A 140 -1.48 11.39 -6.47
C GLN A 140 -2.69 10.47 -6.63
N GLU A 141 -3.84 10.85 -6.08
CA GLU A 141 -5.10 10.12 -6.27
C GLU A 141 -5.50 10.08 -7.75
N GLN A 142 -5.52 11.24 -8.41
CA GLN A 142 -5.87 11.34 -9.83
C GLN A 142 -4.90 10.55 -10.70
N ARG A 143 -3.59 10.64 -10.42
CA ARG A 143 -2.57 9.88 -11.13
C ARG A 143 -2.73 8.38 -10.92
N GLY A 144 -2.90 7.94 -9.67
CA GLY A 144 -3.08 6.52 -9.33
C GLY A 144 -4.33 5.94 -9.99
N LEU A 145 -5.45 6.67 -9.95
CA LEU A 145 -6.68 6.28 -10.63
C LEU A 145 -6.51 6.22 -12.14
N GLY A 146 -5.87 7.23 -12.74
CA GLY A 146 -5.60 7.27 -14.17
C GLY A 146 -4.76 6.08 -14.64
N LEU A 147 -3.71 5.74 -13.90
CA LEU A 147 -2.87 4.57 -14.15
C LEU A 147 -3.66 3.27 -14.01
N ALA A 148 -4.45 3.11 -12.95
CA ALA A 148 -5.30 1.93 -12.76
C ALA A 148 -6.30 1.74 -13.90
N LEU A 149 -6.98 2.80 -14.34
CA LEU A 149 -7.97 2.71 -15.40
C LEU A 149 -7.35 2.56 -16.81
N ALA A 150 -6.11 3.00 -16.99
CA ALA A 150 -5.37 2.83 -18.24
C ALA A 150 -4.77 1.43 -18.40
N ASP A 151 -4.62 0.67 -17.32
CA ASP A 151 -4.12 -0.70 -17.39
C ASP A 151 -5.10 -1.61 -18.16
N PRO A 152 -4.64 -2.33 -19.20
CA PRO A 152 -5.53 -3.14 -20.04
C PRO A 152 -6.27 -4.24 -19.29
N LEU A 153 -5.67 -4.82 -18.24
CA LEU A 153 -6.28 -5.91 -17.48
C LEU A 153 -7.35 -5.37 -16.53
N VAL A 154 -7.06 -4.26 -15.85
CA VAL A 154 -8.05 -3.56 -15.03
C VAL A 154 -9.21 -3.07 -15.91
N ALA A 155 -8.91 -2.43 -17.04
CA ALA A 155 -9.91 -1.96 -18.00
C ALA A 155 -10.81 -3.11 -18.50
N ALA A 156 -10.22 -4.24 -18.91
CA ALA A 156 -10.98 -5.42 -19.34
C ALA A 156 -11.85 -5.99 -18.21
N PHE A 157 -11.35 -5.99 -16.98
CA PHE A 157 -12.12 -6.47 -15.83
C PHE A 157 -13.31 -5.57 -15.52
N LEU A 158 -13.16 -4.25 -15.65
CA LEU A 158 -14.21 -3.25 -15.40
C LEU A 158 -15.17 -3.05 -16.57
N ASP A 159 -14.82 -3.50 -17.78
CA ASP A 159 -15.60 -3.25 -19.00
C ASP A 159 -17.07 -3.67 -18.87
N GLY A 160 -17.98 -2.79 -19.29
CA GLY A 160 -19.44 -2.97 -19.23
C GLY A 160 -20.05 -3.09 -17.83
N LYS A 161 -19.28 -2.91 -16.74
CA LYS A 161 -19.73 -3.10 -15.36
C LYS A 161 -19.80 -1.76 -14.63
N PRO A 162 -20.99 -1.23 -14.31
CA PRO A 162 -21.11 -0.06 -13.46
C PRO A 162 -20.44 -0.29 -12.09
N TYR A 163 -19.54 0.62 -11.71
CA TYR A 163 -18.79 0.58 -10.45
C TYR A 163 -18.73 1.96 -9.79
N ASN A 164 -18.42 1.96 -8.49
CA ASN A 164 -18.00 3.12 -7.73
C ASN A 164 -16.59 2.88 -7.16
N ILE A 165 -15.86 3.97 -6.91
CA ILE A 165 -14.61 3.91 -6.15
C ILE A 165 -14.99 3.96 -4.67
N ALA A 166 -14.84 2.83 -3.98
CA ALA A 166 -15.22 2.70 -2.57
C ALA A 166 -14.11 3.17 -1.62
N ARG A 167 -12.85 3.10 -2.06
CA ARG A 167 -11.68 3.42 -1.25
C ARG A 167 -10.50 3.77 -2.15
N MET A 168 -9.72 4.75 -1.73
CA MET A 168 -8.43 5.09 -2.31
C MET A 168 -7.50 5.50 -1.19
N ASP A 169 -6.46 4.71 -0.94
CA ASP A 169 -5.53 4.94 0.15
C ASP A 169 -4.09 4.89 -0.34
N GLY A 170 -3.23 5.69 0.28
CA GLY A 170 -1.80 5.56 0.08
C GLY A 170 -1.29 4.33 0.80
N MET A 171 -0.38 3.62 0.14
CA MET A 171 0.21 2.39 0.62
C MET A 171 1.70 2.61 0.76
N LEU A 172 2.28 2.32 1.93
CA LEU A 172 3.74 2.21 2.04
C LEU A 172 4.24 1.03 1.19
N PRO A 173 5.54 0.94 0.87
CA PRO A 173 6.12 -0.25 0.25
C PRO A 173 5.69 -1.48 1.04
N LEU A 174 4.90 -2.37 0.42
CA LEU A 174 4.48 -3.59 1.09
C LEU A 174 5.71 -4.49 1.24
N SER A 175 5.97 -4.93 2.46
CA SER A 175 6.82 -6.08 2.75
C SER A 175 6.15 -7.34 2.22
N GLY A 176 6.22 -7.59 0.91
CA GLY A 176 5.49 -8.71 0.31
C GLY A 176 5.72 -8.98 -1.17
N GLY A 177 6.01 -7.99 -2.02
CA GLY A 177 6.31 -8.20 -3.44
C GLY A 177 7.71 -7.72 -3.78
N GLU A 178 8.47 -8.48 -4.57
CA GLU A 178 9.91 -8.27 -4.85
C GLU A 178 10.30 -6.90 -5.45
N ASP A 179 9.33 -6.02 -5.79
CA ASP A 179 9.57 -4.77 -6.52
C ASP A 179 8.73 -3.55 -6.06
N THR A 180 8.06 -3.57 -4.90
CA THR A 180 7.20 -2.43 -4.51
C THR A 180 7.95 -1.27 -3.88
N GLY A 181 9.15 -0.96 -4.40
CA GLY A 181 10.13 -0.07 -3.79
C GLY A 181 9.59 1.25 -3.26
N ARG A 182 8.49 1.81 -3.78
CA ARG A 182 7.95 3.08 -3.31
C ARG A 182 6.50 3.01 -2.84
N PRO A 183 6.06 3.99 -2.02
CA PRO A 183 4.66 4.10 -1.69
C PRO A 183 3.78 4.22 -2.94
N GLY A 184 2.71 3.44 -2.96
CA GLY A 184 1.75 3.33 -4.06
C GLY A 184 0.36 3.80 -3.68
N VAL A 185 -0.60 3.54 -4.57
CA VAL A 185 -2.03 3.77 -4.32
C VAL A 185 -2.75 2.44 -4.33
N PHE A 186 -3.54 2.20 -3.29
CA PHE A 186 -4.51 1.12 -3.22
C PHE A 186 -5.90 1.65 -3.56
N ILE A 187 -6.54 1.07 -4.57
CA ILE A 187 -7.85 1.48 -5.08
C ILE A 187 -8.82 0.32 -4.98
N THR A 188 -9.99 0.55 -4.39
CA THR A 188 -11.09 -0.42 -4.37
C THR A 188 -12.23 0.07 -5.24
N PHE A 189 -12.51 -0.69 -6.30
CA PHE A 189 -13.71 -0.60 -7.10
C PHE A 189 -14.79 -1.52 -6.53
N THR A 190 -15.99 -1.02 -6.33
CA THR A 190 -17.17 -1.81 -5.94
C THR A 190 -18.19 -1.78 -7.06
N PHE A 191 -18.62 -2.94 -7.50
CA PHE A 191 -19.65 -3.07 -8.52
C PHE A 191 -21.03 -2.75 -7.96
N ASN A 192 -21.86 -2.05 -8.74
CA ASN A 192 -23.26 -1.77 -8.35
C ASN A 192 -24.10 -3.05 -8.23
N LYS A 193 -23.70 -4.11 -8.93
CA LYS A 193 -24.28 -5.44 -8.89
C LYS A 193 -23.18 -6.47 -8.91
N GLU A 194 -23.32 -7.54 -8.16
CA GLU A 194 -22.38 -8.66 -8.23
C GLU A 194 -22.46 -9.38 -9.59
N TYR A 195 -21.30 -9.85 -10.09
CA TYR A 195 -21.18 -10.54 -11.37
C TYR A 195 -20.60 -11.93 -11.20
N LYS A 196 -21.09 -12.87 -12.00
CA LYS A 196 -20.40 -14.15 -12.16
C LYS A 196 -19.17 -13.93 -13.03
N PHE A 197 -18.02 -14.30 -12.49
CA PHE A 197 -16.74 -14.31 -13.19
C PHE A 197 -16.30 -15.76 -13.37
N LYS A 198 -15.86 -16.08 -14.59
CA LYS A 198 -15.29 -17.38 -14.92
C LYS A 198 -14.15 -17.17 -15.90
N GLY A 199 -12.92 -17.38 -15.45
CA GLY A 199 -11.75 -17.19 -16.28
C GLY A 199 -10.48 -17.02 -15.46
N ASP A 200 -9.40 -16.70 -16.17
CA ASP A 200 -8.11 -16.46 -15.56
C ASP A 200 -8.02 -15.02 -15.05
N ILE A 201 -7.53 -14.87 -13.82
CA ILE A 201 -7.13 -13.60 -13.25
C ILE A 201 -5.62 -13.54 -13.32
N TYR A 202 -5.13 -12.56 -14.07
CA TYR A 202 -3.73 -12.21 -14.00
C TYR A 202 -3.46 -11.56 -12.64
N ASN A 203 -2.56 -12.17 -11.88
CA ASN A 203 -2.06 -11.55 -10.67
C ASN A 203 -0.63 -11.06 -10.93
N PRO A 204 -0.42 -9.75 -11.15
CA PRO A 204 0.92 -9.20 -11.35
C PRO A 204 1.83 -9.36 -10.12
N SER A 205 1.28 -9.78 -8.98
CA SER A 205 2.08 -10.12 -7.80
C SER A 205 3.24 -11.00 -8.24
N TYR A 206 4.46 -10.57 -7.93
CA TYR A 206 5.71 -11.30 -8.13
C TYR A 206 6.29 -11.37 -9.55
N ARG A 207 5.81 -10.61 -10.55
CA ARG A 207 6.24 -10.74 -11.98
C ARG A 207 6.21 -12.18 -12.51
N THR A 208 5.64 -13.11 -11.76
CA THR A 208 5.33 -14.44 -12.24
C THR A 208 4.07 -14.25 -13.06
N GLU A 209 4.08 -14.70 -14.32
CA GLU A 209 2.89 -14.77 -15.18
C GLU A 209 1.89 -15.83 -14.65
N LYS A 210 1.66 -15.85 -13.33
CA LYS A 210 0.73 -16.75 -12.67
C LYS A 210 -0.66 -16.19 -12.87
N THR A 211 -1.37 -16.83 -13.78
CA THR A 211 -2.81 -16.74 -13.87
C THR A 211 -3.44 -17.65 -12.82
N TYR A 212 -4.41 -17.12 -12.08
CA TYR A 212 -5.25 -17.89 -11.18
C TYR A 212 -6.64 -18.03 -11.80
N TYR A 213 -7.10 -19.26 -11.98
CA TYR A 213 -8.45 -19.48 -12.46
C TYR A 213 -9.47 -19.17 -11.35
N LEU A 214 -10.41 -18.25 -11.62
CA LEU A 214 -11.55 -17.97 -10.76
C LEU A 214 -12.85 -18.36 -11.46
N ASP A 215 -13.64 -19.18 -10.79
CA ASP A 215 -15.07 -19.39 -11.05
C ASP A 215 -15.80 -18.94 -9.78
N GLY A 216 -16.47 -17.80 -9.83
CA GLY A 216 -16.93 -17.12 -8.61
C GLY A 216 -17.91 -15.98 -8.86
N THR A 217 -18.53 -15.51 -7.79
CA THR A 217 -19.29 -14.26 -7.78
C THR A 217 -18.39 -13.15 -7.27
N VAL A 218 -18.27 -12.06 -8.01
CA VAL A 218 -17.39 -10.92 -7.70
C VAL A 218 -18.23 -9.67 -7.42
N LYS A 219 -17.92 -8.97 -6.34
CA LYS A 219 -18.54 -7.68 -5.95
C LYS A 219 -17.67 -6.45 -6.23
N GLY A 220 -16.42 -6.64 -6.64
CA GLY A 220 -15.51 -5.53 -6.86
C GLY A 220 -14.12 -5.97 -7.28
N LEU A 221 -13.21 -5.00 -7.32
CA LEU A 221 -11.82 -5.17 -7.71
C LEU A 221 -10.93 -4.29 -6.82
N GLU A 222 -9.85 -4.83 -6.31
CA GLU A 222 -8.81 -4.09 -5.61
C GLU A 222 -7.56 -4.03 -6.48
N VAL A 223 -6.98 -2.85 -6.60
CA VAL A 223 -5.84 -2.57 -7.48
C VAL A 223 -4.78 -1.82 -6.69
N MET A 224 -3.54 -2.28 -6.79
CA MET A 224 -2.38 -1.58 -6.24
C MET A 224 -1.52 -1.05 -7.38
N VAL A 225 -1.29 0.25 -7.37
CA VAL A 225 -0.52 0.97 -8.39
C VAL A 225 0.78 1.47 -7.78
N ASN A 226 1.92 1.18 -8.42
CA ASN A 226 3.16 1.86 -8.12
C ASN A 226 3.16 3.24 -8.81
N LEU A 227 3.11 4.31 -8.03
CA LEU A 227 3.07 5.68 -8.57
C LEU A 227 4.38 6.09 -9.26
N GLU A 228 5.50 5.44 -8.98
CA GLU A 228 6.75 5.72 -9.65
C GLU A 228 6.76 5.09 -11.05
N THR A 229 6.65 3.78 -11.12
CA THR A 229 6.80 3.02 -12.37
C THR A 229 5.54 3.11 -13.24
N GLY A 230 4.39 3.43 -12.64
CA GLY A 230 3.10 3.40 -13.30
C GLY A 230 2.51 2.01 -13.47
N GLU A 231 3.16 0.98 -12.93
CA GLU A 231 2.75 -0.42 -13.08
C GLU A 231 1.69 -0.82 -12.05
N ILE A 232 0.80 -1.73 -12.46
CA ILE A 232 -0.09 -2.44 -11.53
C ILE A 232 0.72 -3.54 -10.86
N VAL A 233 0.88 -3.42 -9.54
CA VAL A 233 1.63 -4.39 -8.76
C VAL A 233 0.73 -5.54 -8.31
N HIS A 234 -0.51 -5.23 -7.94
CA HIS A 234 -1.47 -6.23 -7.50
C HIS A 234 -2.86 -5.92 -8.05
N MET A 235 -3.60 -6.99 -8.35
CA MET A 235 -4.98 -6.93 -8.78
C MET A 235 -5.75 -8.11 -8.15
N TYR A 236 -6.77 -7.81 -7.34
CA TYR A 236 -7.54 -8.80 -6.60
C TYR A 236 -9.04 -8.59 -6.79
N PRO A 237 -9.74 -9.55 -7.44
CA PRO A 237 -11.18 -9.54 -7.45
C PRO A 237 -11.76 -9.81 -6.06
N ASN A 238 -12.72 -8.98 -5.65
CA ASN A 238 -13.44 -9.17 -4.39
C ASN A 238 -14.54 -10.21 -4.58
N VAL A 239 -14.24 -11.46 -4.21
CA VAL A 239 -15.15 -12.62 -4.38
C VAL A 239 -16.11 -12.75 -3.20
N THR A 240 -17.41 -12.91 -3.45
CA THR A 240 -18.45 -13.13 -2.42
C THR A 240 -18.83 -14.60 -2.27
N SER A 241 -18.65 -15.39 -3.32
CA SER A 241 -18.89 -16.83 -3.29
C SER A 241 -18.09 -17.54 -4.38
N ILE A 242 -17.57 -18.72 -4.06
CA ILE A 242 -16.99 -19.68 -5.02
C ILE A 242 -17.99 -20.84 -5.11
N PRO A 243 -18.40 -21.31 -6.31
CA PRO A 243 -19.20 -22.51 -6.43
C PRO A 243 -18.38 -23.67 -5.85
N ILE A 244 -18.82 -24.19 -4.71
CA ILE A 244 -18.23 -25.40 -4.14
C ILE A 244 -18.63 -26.55 -5.08
N PRO A 245 -17.67 -27.30 -5.67
CA PRO A 245 -17.99 -28.45 -6.51
C PRO A 245 -18.90 -29.43 -5.77
N LEU A 246 -19.87 -30.02 -6.47
CA LEU A 246 -20.79 -31.01 -5.89
C LEU A 246 -20.01 -32.18 -5.24
N SER A 247 -18.83 -32.53 -5.76
CA SER A 247 -17.94 -33.54 -5.18
C SER A 247 -17.39 -33.14 -3.80
N GLN A 248 -17.10 -31.85 -3.57
CA GLN A 248 -16.72 -31.36 -2.24
C GLN A 248 -17.92 -31.31 -1.30
N TRP A 249 -19.10 -30.92 -1.79
CA TRP A 249 -20.36 -31.03 -1.02
C TRP A 249 -20.66 -32.48 -0.61
N LEU A 250 -20.47 -33.45 -1.49
CA LEU A 250 -20.65 -34.88 -1.20
C LEU A 250 -19.60 -35.41 -0.22
N MET A 251 -18.35 -34.89 -0.27
CA MET A 251 -17.34 -35.19 0.74
C MET A 251 -17.75 -34.64 2.11
N TYR A 252 -18.09 -33.35 2.23
CA TYR A 252 -18.51 -32.74 3.49
C TYR A 252 -19.82 -33.35 4.01
N GLY A 253 -20.80 -33.60 3.15
CA GLY A 253 -22.03 -34.32 3.49
C GLY A 253 -21.77 -35.77 3.90
N GLY A 254 -20.82 -36.45 3.27
CA GLY A 254 -20.35 -37.78 3.63
C GLY A 254 -19.68 -37.82 5.01
N PHE A 255 -18.85 -36.83 5.36
CA PHE A 255 -18.25 -36.69 6.69
C PHE A 255 -19.30 -36.41 7.78
N ILE A 256 -20.31 -35.58 7.50
CA ILE A 256 -21.41 -35.31 8.44
C ILE A 256 -22.29 -36.56 8.62
N ALA A 257 -22.62 -37.27 7.54
CA ALA A 257 -23.37 -38.52 7.62
C ALA A 257 -22.59 -39.64 8.34
N ALA A 258 -21.29 -39.77 8.08
CA ALA A 258 -20.42 -40.71 8.77
C ALA A 258 -20.24 -40.35 10.26
N GLY A 259 -20.14 -39.06 10.60
CA GLY A 259 -20.10 -38.57 11.98
C GLY A 259 -21.40 -38.84 12.75
N LEU A 260 -22.56 -38.65 12.12
CA LEU A 260 -23.87 -38.98 12.71
C LEU A 260 -24.05 -40.49 12.91
N LEU A 261 -23.59 -41.31 11.96
CA LEU A 261 -23.63 -42.77 12.08
C LEU A 261 -22.65 -43.30 13.13
N ALA A 262 -21.45 -42.73 13.23
CA ALA A 262 -20.47 -43.08 14.27
C ALA A 262 -20.95 -42.63 15.66
N GLY A 263 -21.56 -41.44 15.77
CA GLY A 263 -22.17 -40.94 17.01
C GLY A 263 -23.37 -41.79 17.46
N ALA A 264 -24.24 -42.20 16.53
CA ALA A 264 -25.34 -43.11 16.82
C ALA A 264 -24.85 -44.51 17.23
N GLY A 265 -23.81 -45.04 16.58
CA GLY A 265 -23.17 -46.30 16.93
C GLY A 265 -22.53 -46.29 18.32
N ALA A 266 -21.81 -45.22 18.66
CA ALA A 266 -21.23 -45.02 19.98
C ALA A 266 -22.30 -44.87 21.07
N TYR A 267 -23.38 -44.12 20.80
CA TYR A 267 -24.51 -43.96 21.71
C TYR A 267 -25.24 -45.28 21.99
N TYR A 268 -25.51 -46.09 20.96
CA TYR A 268 -26.13 -47.41 21.14
C TYR A 268 -25.19 -48.43 21.82
N GLY A 269 -23.88 -48.35 21.55
CA GLY A 269 -22.87 -49.16 22.22
C GLY A 269 -22.78 -48.88 23.73
N LEU A 270 -22.76 -47.60 24.11
CA LEU A 270 -22.73 -47.16 25.51
C LEU A 270 -24.01 -47.57 26.26
N LYS A 271 -25.18 -47.46 25.62
CA LYS A 271 -26.47 -47.87 26.22
C LYS A 271 -26.56 -49.37 26.46
N ARG A 272 -25.99 -50.20 25.56
CA ARG A 272 -25.87 -51.66 25.77
C ARG A 272 -24.85 -52.04 26.84
N ALA A 273 -23.80 -51.24 27.03
CA ALA A 273 -22.80 -51.44 28.07
C ALA A 273 -23.27 -51.00 29.48
N GLY A 274 -24.54 -50.57 29.62
CA GLY A 274 -25.13 -50.22 30.91
C GLY A 274 -24.77 -48.81 31.40
N TYR A 275 -24.18 -47.96 30.57
CA TYR A 275 -23.98 -46.56 30.89
C TYR A 275 -25.36 -45.87 31.00
N ARG A 276 -25.70 -45.40 32.20
CA ARG A 276 -26.84 -44.51 32.43
C ARG A 276 -26.32 -43.07 32.39
N GLU A 277 -27.02 -42.21 31.68
CA GLU A 277 -26.75 -40.77 31.70
C GLU A 277 -26.83 -40.26 33.15
N PRO A 278 -25.92 -39.37 33.58
CA PRO A 278 -26.02 -38.76 34.89
C PRO A 278 -27.35 -38.02 34.98
N VAL A 279 -28.13 -38.36 36.01
CA VAL A 279 -29.34 -37.63 36.36
C VAL A 279 -28.85 -36.38 37.09
N ASP A 280 -29.14 -35.21 36.52
CA ASP A 280 -28.97 -33.92 37.22
C ASP A 280 -29.76 -33.86 38.53
#